data_AF-A0A2P6SEV0-F1
#
_entry.id   AF-A0A2P6SEV0-F1
#
_cell.length_a   1.000
_cell.length_b   1.000
_cell.length_c   1.000
_cell.angle_alpha   90.00
_cell.angle_beta   90.00
_cell.angle_gamma   90.00
#
_symmetry.space_group_name_H-M   'P 1'
#
loop_
_entity.id
_entity.type
_entity.pdbx_description
1 polymer ?
#
loop_
_entity_poly.entity_id
_entity_poly.type
_entity_poly.pdbx_seq_one_letter_code
_entity_poly.pdbx_strand_id
1 'polypeptide(L)'
;MFANEIGFTIRNHAPLNVKKWKEVKPEDRTSLIKRITTKYDIDMSLSWVKRYVNKSFGTVFANFRYKLKKHFEQFSTKEEALENKHKDVKTEEEWAFLCTYFFSEDFQVRTRLFVYSFYFCYSCFSNTTLILLIISTFQFAF
;
A
#
# COMPACT_ATOMS: atom_id res chain seq x y z
N MET A 1 14.68 -4.64 -17.36
CA MET A 1 14.76 -3.24 -16.88
C MET A 1 14.75 -3.23 -15.35
N PHE A 2 15.62 -2.45 -14.72
CA PHE A 2 15.85 -2.41 -13.27
C PHE A 2 14.57 -2.27 -12.41
N ALA A 3 13.66 -1.36 -12.79
CA ALA A 3 12.40 -1.15 -12.07
C ALA A 3 11.48 -2.38 -12.05
N ASN A 4 11.47 -3.18 -13.12
CA ASN A 4 10.67 -4.40 -13.19
C ASN A 4 11.21 -5.46 -12.22
N GLU A 5 12.54 -5.52 -12.02
CA GLU A 5 13.15 -6.43 -11.06
C GLU A 5 12.79 -6.06 -9.63
N ILE A 6 12.78 -4.77 -9.27
CA ILE A 6 12.30 -4.31 -7.97
C ILE A 6 10.84 -4.74 -7.78
N GLY A 7 10.02 -4.52 -8.81
CA GLY A 7 8.64 -4.98 -8.88
C GLY A 7 8.50 -6.48 -8.55
N PHE A 8 9.24 -7.29 -9.28
CA PHE A 8 9.26 -8.74 -9.12
C PHE A 8 9.74 -9.14 -7.72
N THR A 9 10.84 -8.57 -7.25
CA THR A 9 11.45 -8.87 -5.96
C THR A 9 10.50 -8.57 -4.81
N ILE A 10 9.84 -7.40 -4.84
CA ILE A 10 8.87 -7.03 -3.81
C ILE A 10 7.69 -8.00 -3.78
N ARG A 11 7.05 -8.25 -4.94
CA ARG A 11 5.85 -9.09 -4.99
C ARG A 11 6.12 -10.54 -4.59
N ASN A 12 7.35 -11.03 -4.84
CA ASN A 12 7.71 -12.41 -4.57
C ASN A 12 8.44 -12.62 -3.25
N HIS A 13 9.05 -11.62 -2.64
CA HIS A 13 9.94 -11.87 -1.50
C HIS A 13 9.73 -10.91 -0.33
N ALA A 14 8.98 -9.81 -0.50
CA ALA A 14 8.76 -8.90 0.62
C ALA A 14 7.73 -9.47 1.60
N PRO A 15 8.00 -9.40 2.92
CA PRO A 15 7.05 -9.83 3.92
C PRO A 15 5.85 -8.87 3.96
N LEU A 16 4.63 -9.41 3.96
CA LEU A 16 3.39 -8.61 3.98
C LEU A 16 2.79 -8.40 5.38
N ASN A 17 3.31 -9.11 6.38
CA ASN A 17 2.93 -9.05 7.80
C ASN A 17 3.45 -7.79 8.53
N VAL A 18 3.68 -6.69 7.81
CA VAL A 18 4.06 -5.38 8.35
C VAL A 18 3.19 -4.29 7.74
N LYS A 19 3.02 -3.15 8.43
CA LYS A 19 2.12 -2.08 7.95
C LYS A 19 2.80 -1.19 6.90
N LYS A 20 4.10 -0.92 7.07
CA LYS A 20 4.89 0.00 6.23
C LYS A 20 6.24 -0.60 5.84
N TRP A 21 6.80 -0.16 4.70
CA TRP A 21 8.15 -0.56 4.28
C TRP A 21 9.24 -0.31 5.33
N LYS A 22 9.12 0.78 6.10
CA LYS A 22 10.07 1.12 7.17
C LYS A 22 10.05 0.12 8.34
N GLU A 23 8.95 -0.60 8.52
CA GLU A 23 8.76 -1.61 9.57
C GLU A 23 9.26 -3.00 9.13
N VAL A 24 9.60 -3.18 7.85
CA VAL A 24 10.29 -4.40 7.39
C VAL A 24 11.64 -4.47 8.09
N LYS A 25 11.95 -5.63 8.64
CA LYS A 25 13.22 -5.87 9.35
C LYS A 25 14.41 -5.46 8.48
N PRO A 26 15.44 -4.79 9.05
CA PRO A 26 16.61 -4.37 8.30
C PRO A 26 17.29 -5.54 7.55
N GLU A 27 17.28 -6.73 8.13
CA GLU A 27 17.86 -7.96 7.57
C GLU A 27 17.13 -8.36 6.29
N ASP A 28 15.80 -8.38 6.33
CA ASP A 28 14.95 -8.69 5.17
C ASP A 28 15.12 -7.64 4.07
N ARG A 29 15.13 -6.34 4.42
CA ARG A 29 15.40 -5.27 3.44
C ARG A 29 16.76 -5.42 2.77
N THR A 30 17.79 -5.75 3.55
CA THR A 30 19.15 -5.95 3.04
C THR A 30 19.21 -7.17 2.12
N SER A 31 18.54 -8.27 2.48
CA SER A 31 18.42 -9.47 1.64
C SER A 31 17.75 -9.16 0.30
N LEU A 32 16.66 -8.41 0.31
CA LEU A 32 15.94 -7.99 -0.89
C LEU A 32 16.78 -7.08 -1.80
N ILE A 33 17.49 -6.11 -1.22
CA ILE A 33 18.39 -5.22 -1.97
C ILE A 33 19.54 -6.02 -2.56
N LYS A 34 20.14 -6.93 -1.79
CA LYS A 34 21.26 -7.79 -2.24
C LYS A 34 20.91 -8.61 -3.48
N ARG A 35 19.67 -9.12 -3.57
CA ARG A 35 19.19 -9.86 -4.76
C ARG A 35 19.29 -9.05 -6.04
N ILE A 36 19.00 -7.75 -5.97
CA ILE A 36 19.03 -6.88 -7.14
C ILE A 36 20.45 -6.41 -7.43
N THR A 37 21.23 -6.07 -6.41
CA THR A 37 22.63 -5.60 -6.59
C THR A 37 23.56 -6.74 -7.02
N THR A 38 23.18 -8.00 -6.82
CA THR A 38 23.92 -9.14 -7.39
C THR A 38 23.62 -9.31 -8.88
N LYS A 39 22.43 -8.90 -9.33
CA LYS A 39 21.98 -9.03 -10.73
C LYS A 39 22.37 -7.83 -11.60
N TYR A 40 22.40 -6.65 -11.00
CA TYR A 40 22.78 -5.39 -11.63
C TYR A 40 23.98 -4.84 -10.86
N ASP A 41 25.07 -4.56 -11.55
CA ASP A 41 26.28 -3.97 -10.96
C ASP A 41 25.97 -2.55 -10.46
N ILE A 42 25.57 -2.45 -9.19
CA ILE A 42 25.10 -1.22 -8.56
C ILE A 42 26.05 -0.87 -7.43
N ASP A 43 26.69 0.29 -7.54
CA ASP A 43 27.53 0.83 -6.50
C ASP A 43 26.70 1.33 -5.30
N MET A 44 26.52 0.44 -4.33
CA MET A 44 25.82 0.74 -3.07
C MET A 44 26.67 1.53 -2.06
N SER A 45 27.94 1.83 -2.36
CA SER A 45 28.77 2.72 -1.53
C SER A 45 28.29 4.16 -1.59
N LEU A 46 27.68 4.55 -2.71
CA LEU A 46 27.12 5.88 -2.92
C LEU A 46 25.81 6.06 -2.12
N SER A 47 25.82 7.02 -1.20
CA SER A 47 24.69 7.31 -0.30
C SER A 47 23.39 7.64 -1.06
N TRP A 48 23.49 8.36 -2.18
CA TRP A 48 22.35 8.71 -3.02
C TRP A 48 21.76 7.50 -3.75
N VAL A 49 22.61 6.55 -4.20
CA VAL A 49 22.18 5.28 -4.80
C VAL A 49 21.42 4.46 -3.77
N LYS A 50 21.99 4.28 -2.58
CA LYS A 50 21.34 3.56 -1.48
C LYS A 50 19.98 4.15 -1.12
N ARG A 51 19.88 5.49 -1.06
CA ARG A 51 18.62 6.21 -0.82
C ARG A 51 17.62 5.98 -1.95
N TYR A 52 18.06 6.07 -3.20
CA TYR A 52 17.22 5.85 -4.38
C TYR A 52 16.66 4.42 -4.41
N VAL A 53 17.51 3.41 -4.26
CA VAL A 53 17.11 2.00 -4.23
C VAL A 53 16.08 1.77 -3.13
N ASN A 54 16.38 2.16 -1.89
CA ASN A 54 15.45 1.98 -0.78
C ASN A 54 14.12 2.72 -0.97
N LYS A 55 14.14 3.92 -1.58
CA LYS A 55 12.92 4.66 -1.95
C LYS A 55 12.10 3.89 -2.98
N SER A 56 12.73 3.38 -4.03
CA SER A 56 12.08 2.60 -5.08
C SER A 56 11.43 1.33 -4.53
N PHE A 57 12.12 0.60 -3.65
CA PHE A 57 11.52 -0.54 -2.94
C PHE A 57 10.29 -0.13 -2.13
N GLY A 58 10.38 0.95 -1.35
CA GLY A 58 9.26 1.45 -0.56
C GLY A 58 8.06 1.86 -1.42
N THR A 59 8.30 2.54 -2.55
CA THR A 59 7.25 2.92 -3.50
C THR A 59 6.57 1.70 -4.11
N VAL A 60 7.35 0.71 -4.58
CA VAL A 60 6.80 -0.51 -5.17
C VAL A 60 6.03 -1.33 -4.13
N PHE A 61 6.52 -1.41 -2.89
CA PHE A 61 5.83 -2.07 -1.78
C PHE A 61 4.49 -1.39 -1.47
N ALA A 62 4.46 -0.06 -1.38
CA ALA A 62 3.22 0.68 -1.17
C ALA A 62 2.22 0.47 -2.31
N ASN A 63 2.68 0.52 -3.56
CA ASN A 63 1.84 0.28 -4.74
C ASN A 63 1.28 -1.16 -4.77
N PHE A 64 2.08 -2.14 -4.37
CA PHE A 64 1.62 -3.52 -4.27
C PHE A 64 0.51 -3.66 -3.23
N ARG A 65 0.71 -3.11 -2.02
CA ARG A 65 -0.31 -3.10 -0.97
C ARG A 65 -1.57 -2.35 -1.38
N TYR A 66 -1.45 -1.27 -2.14
CA TYR A 66 -2.59 -0.54 -2.68
C TYR A 66 -3.43 -1.40 -3.63
N LYS A 67 -2.81 -2.25 -4.46
CA LYS A 67 -3.53 -3.22 -5.29
C LYS A 67 -4.28 -4.24 -4.43
N LEU A 68 -3.63 -4.76 -3.39
CA LEU A 68 -4.25 -5.71 -2.45
C LEU A 68 -5.44 -5.09 -1.70
N LYS A 69 -5.32 -3.82 -1.31
CA LYS A 69 -6.44 -3.05 -0.73
C LYS A 69 -7.60 -2.94 -1.72
N LYS A 70 -7.34 -2.58 -2.99
CA LYS A 70 -8.41 -2.48 -4.00
C LYS A 70 -9.15 -3.80 -4.20
N HIS A 71 -8.44 -4.93 -4.13
CA HIS A 71 -9.06 -6.25 -4.17
C HIS A 71 -9.93 -6.48 -2.93
N PHE A 72 -9.40 -6.19 -1.74
CA PHE A 72 -10.15 -6.29 -0.48
C PHE A 72 -11.45 -5.45 -0.49
N GLU A 73 -11.41 -4.23 -1.05
CA GLU A 73 -12.57 -3.33 -1.14
C GLU A 73 -13.68 -3.80 -2.09
N GLN A 74 -13.48 -4.89 -2.83
CA GLN A 74 -14.54 -5.50 -3.66
C GLN A 74 -15.54 -6.29 -2.81
N PHE A 75 -15.17 -6.65 -1.58
CA PHE A 75 -15.98 -7.45 -0.68
C PHE A 75 -16.58 -6.56 0.42
N SER A 76 -17.81 -6.86 0.81
CA SER A 76 -18.52 -6.04 1.80
C SER A 76 -18.16 -6.44 3.23
N THR A 77 -17.83 -7.71 3.44
CA THR A 77 -17.49 -8.26 4.76
C THR A 77 -16.03 -8.72 4.83
N LYS A 78 -15.48 -8.72 6.04
CA LYS A 78 -14.10 -9.18 6.26
C LYS A 78 -13.98 -10.67 5.98
N GLU A 79 -15.00 -11.43 6.35
CA GLU A 79 -15.09 -12.89 6.23
C GLU A 79 -15.07 -13.31 4.76
N GLU A 80 -15.89 -12.67 3.92
CA GLU A 80 -15.89 -12.87 2.46
C GLU A 80 -14.53 -12.52 1.85
N ALA A 81 -13.90 -11.43 2.29
CA ALA A 81 -12.57 -11.05 1.81
C ALA A 81 -11.50 -12.09 2.21
N LEU A 82 -11.60 -12.70 3.39
CA LEU A 82 -10.67 -13.74 3.85
C LEU A 82 -10.73 -15.00 2.98
N GLU A 83 -11.94 -15.42 2.59
CA GLU A 83 -12.16 -16.56 1.69
C GLU A 83 -11.62 -16.26 0.28
N ASN A 84 -11.67 -15.00 -0.15
CA ASN A 84 -11.24 -14.56 -1.48
C ASN A 84 -9.80 -14.03 -1.52
N LYS A 85 -8.82 -14.88 -1.22
CA LYS A 85 -7.38 -14.53 -1.25
C LYS A 85 -6.93 -14.02 -2.63
N HIS A 86 -6.23 -12.88 -2.65
CA HIS A 86 -5.60 -12.37 -3.86
C HIS A 86 -4.44 -13.28 -4.33
N LYS A 87 -4.41 -13.63 -5.62
CA LYS A 87 -3.43 -14.56 -6.24
C LYS A 87 -1.95 -14.22 -6.01
N ASP A 88 -1.63 -12.94 -5.88
CA ASP A 88 -0.25 -12.47 -5.68
C ASP A 88 0.21 -12.57 -4.19
N VAL A 89 -0.69 -12.97 -3.27
CA VAL A 89 -0.36 -13.20 -1.85
C VAL A 89 -0.06 -14.68 -1.64
N LYS A 90 1.07 -14.96 -1.01
CA LYS A 90 1.61 -16.32 -0.92
C LYS A 90 0.86 -17.16 0.09
N THR A 91 0.85 -16.71 1.34
CA THR A 91 0.25 -17.46 2.45
C THR A 91 -1.11 -16.87 2.84
N GLU A 92 -1.97 -17.72 3.36
CA GLU A 92 -3.26 -17.28 3.92
C GLU A 92 -3.06 -16.41 5.16
N GLU A 93 -2.02 -16.68 5.95
CA GLU A 93 -1.63 -15.88 7.12
C GLU A 93 -1.30 -14.43 6.75
N GLU A 94 -0.54 -14.22 5.67
CA GLU A 94 -0.25 -12.88 5.15
C GLU A 94 -1.53 -12.17 4.71
N TRP A 95 -2.42 -12.89 4.04
CA TRP A 95 -3.70 -12.33 3.62
C TRP A 95 -4.60 -11.99 4.82
N ALA A 96 -4.68 -12.87 5.82
CA ALA A 96 -5.46 -12.65 7.02
C ALA A 96 -4.98 -11.45 7.83
N PHE A 97 -3.65 -11.27 7.93
CA PHE A 97 -3.05 -10.08 8.50
C PHE A 97 -3.47 -8.82 7.73
N LEU A 98 -3.43 -8.86 6.40
CA LEU A 98 -3.82 -7.73 5.55
C LEU A 98 -5.30 -7.39 5.68
N CYS A 99 -6.21 -8.36 5.61
CA CYS A 99 -7.64 -8.13 5.80
C CYS A 99 -7.94 -7.53 7.18
N THR A 100 -7.32 -8.06 8.23
CA THR A 100 -7.46 -7.51 9.59
C THR A 100 -6.92 -6.08 9.67
N TYR A 101 -5.79 -5.80 9.03
CA TYR A 101 -5.23 -4.46 8.98
C TYR A 101 -6.10 -3.48 8.18
N PHE A 102 -6.63 -3.89 7.02
CA PHE A 102 -7.49 -3.03 6.20
C PHE A 102 -8.83 -2.75 6.86
N PHE A 103 -9.36 -3.72 7.60
CA PHE A 103 -10.59 -3.55 8.38
C PHE A 103 -10.38 -2.70 9.64
N SER A 104 -9.16 -2.58 10.17
CA SER A 104 -8.89 -1.80 11.38
C SER A 104 -9.30 -0.33 11.25
N GLU A 105 -9.93 0.21 12.29
CA GLU A 105 -10.37 1.61 12.34
C GLU A 105 -9.24 2.58 12.06
N ASP A 106 -8.07 2.34 12.67
CA ASP A 106 -6.82 3.05 12.43
C ASP A 106 -6.51 3.24 10.94
N PHE A 107 -6.73 2.19 10.14
CA PHE A 107 -6.46 2.23 8.71
C PHE A 107 -7.56 2.97 7.95
N GLN A 108 -8.82 2.73 8.30
CA GLN A 108 -9.95 3.40 7.67
C GLN A 108 -9.96 4.90 7.93
N VAL A 109 -9.70 5.34 9.18
CA VAL A 109 -9.61 6.75 9.56
C VAL A 109 -8.52 7.45 8.78
N ARG A 110 -7.31 6.86 8.71
CA ARG A 110 -6.22 7.43 7.89
C ARG A 110 -6.63 7.56 6.44
N THR A 111 -7.23 6.52 5.85
CA THR A 111 -7.66 6.54 4.44
C THR A 111 -8.73 7.61 4.21
N ARG A 112 -9.72 7.74 5.09
CA ARG A 112 -10.78 8.77 5.04
C ARG A 112 -10.22 10.18 5.15
N LEU A 113 -9.31 10.44 6.10
CA LEU A 113 -8.70 11.77 6.27
C LEU A 113 -7.95 12.24 5.02
N PHE A 114 -7.28 11.34 4.30
CA PHE A 114 -6.66 11.69 3.01
C PHE A 114 -7.69 12.09 1.95
N VAL A 115 -8.86 11.41 1.91
CA VAL A 115 -9.95 11.77 1.00
C VAL A 115 -10.53 13.13 1.37
N TYR A 116 -10.87 13.37 2.63
CA TYR A 116 -11.41 14.67 3.07
C TYR A 116 -10.43 15.82 2.86
N SER A 117 -9.13 15.63 3.09
CA SER A 117 -8.13 16.67 2.82
C SER A 117 -8.03 17.01 1.32
N PHE A 118 -8.18 16.01 0.44
CA PHE A 118 -8.22 16.23 -1.01
C PHE A 118 -9.51 16.93 -1.45
N TYR A 119 -10.67 16.49 -0.94
CA TYR A 119 -11.96 17.12 -1.23
C TYR A 119 -12.03 18.55 -0.72
N PHE A 120 -11.51 18.85 0.48
CA PHE A 120 -11.45 20.20 1.02
C PHE A 120 -10.56 21.12 0.16
N CYS A 121 -9.46 20.59 -0.36
CA CYS A 121 -8.59 21.30 -1.30
C CYS A 121 -9.28 21.55 -2.65
N TYR A 122 -10.08 20.58 -3.15
CA TYR A 122 -10.85 20.73 -4.38
C TYR A 122 -12.04 21.71 -4.23
N SER A 123 -12.73 21.68 -3.08
CA SER A 123 -13.85 22.58 -2.78
C SER A 123 -13.41 24.03 -2.52
N CYS A 124 -12.14 24.27 -2.18
CA CYS A 124 -11.58 25.62 -2.20
C CYS A 124 -11.42 26.18 -3.63
N PHE A 125 -11.51 25.34 -4.67
CA PHE A 125 -11.31 25.73 -6.08
C PHE A 125 -12.61 25.81 -6.89
N SER A 126 -13.71 25.17 -6.46
CA SER A 126 -14.98 25.17 -7.20
C SER A 126 -16.16 25.61 -6.32
N ASN A 127 -16.72 26.76 -6.69
CA ASN A 127 -17.93 27.46 -6.21
C ASN A 127 -18.86 26.74 -5.20
N THR A 128 -19.23 27.51 -4.19
CA THR A 128 -19.84 27.18 -2.90
C THR A 128 -21.30 26.68 -2.91
N THR A 129 -21.95 26.50 -4.05
CA THR A 129 -23.40 26.19 -4.07
C THR A 129 -23.72 24.69 -4.15
N LEU A 130 -22.82 23.85 -4.71
CA LEU A 130 -23.09 22.40 -4.86
C LEU A 130 -22.77 21.59 -3.59
N ILE A 131 -22.07 22.17 -2.63
CA ILE A 131 -21.50 21.45 -1.46
C ILE A 131 -22.59 21.05 -0.45
N LEU A 132 -23.66 21.84 -0.31
CA LEU A 132 -24.74 21.53 0.64
C LEU A 132 -25.61 20.32 0.24
N LEU A 133 -25.64 19.97 -1.05
CA LEU A 133 -26.40 18.79 -1.53
C LEU A 133 -25.62 17.48 -1.34
N ILE A 134 -24.29 17.50 -1.38
CA ILE A 134 -23.49 16.28 -1.24
C ILE A 134 -23.41 15.86 0.24
N ILE A 135 -23.33 16.82 1.17
CA ILE A 135 -23.28 16.51 2.60
C ILE A 135 -24.61 15.92 3.10
N SER A 136 -25.76 16.33 2.56
CA SER A 136 -27.06 15.76 2.98
C SER A 136 -27.29 14.33 2.47
N THR A 137 -26.70 13.94 1.33
CA THR A 137 -26.82 12.57 0.80
C THR A 137 -25.96 11.54 1.53
N PHE A 138 -24.87 11.96 2.19
CA PHE A 138 -23.97 11.04 2.91
C PHE A 138 -24.39 10.75 4.36
N GLN A 139 -25.33 11.51 4.92
CA GLN A 139 -25.80 11.30 6.31
C GLN A 139 -26.88 10.20 6.41
N PHE A 140 -27.40 9.66 5.29
CA PHE A 140 -28.57 8.77 5.28
C PHE A 140 -28.34 7.34 4.78
N ALA A 141 -27.09 6.87 4.68
CA ALA A 141 -26.80 5.47 4.39
C ALA A 141 -26.08 4.80 5.58
N PHE A 142 -26.86 4.51 6.63
CA PHE A 142 -26.59 3.49 7.63
C PHE A 142 -27.83 2.61 7.77
#